data_AF-A0A6J8EQG4-F1
#
_entry.id   AF-A0A6J8EQG4-F1
#
_cell.length_a   1.000
_cell.length_b   1.000
_cell.length_c   1.000
_cell.angle_alpha   90.00
_cell.angle_beta   90.00
_cell.angle_gamma   90.00
#
_symmetry.space_group_name_H-M   'P 1'
#
loop_
_entity.id
_entity.type
_entity.pdbx_description
1 polymer ?
#
loop_
_entity_poly.entity_id
_entity_poly.type
_entity_poly.pdbx_seq_one_letter_code
_entity_poly.pdbx_strand_id
1 'polypeptide(L)'
;MDRTLQACRTLRSAALGLIKSGLHPSVISIDTCNRIVRQVCFKKAFFGCELWTEITNTEILLLERTQRYVCKSIQGLPRQTRSDMVNSLIGWKSTESYIDERKLLFLGKLVLMKDSMLPKQIFLTRAMEFKYNCVKHQLGFLPDIHRILINYRLSDFDTYLSTGHFPTYIQWKKKVKVAVQEIEELLWRFRTQIDKDFKFFSRIHTLSKGFHPAWTFS
;
A
#
# COMPACT_ATOMS: atom_id res chain seq x y z
N MET A 1 12.38 13.41 -1.46
CA MET A 1 13.06 13.29 -0.14
C MET A 1 12.31 13.98 1.00
N ASP A 2 11.96 15.27 0.90
CA ASP A 2 11.32 15.99 2.04
C ASP A 2 9.95 15.41 2.45
N ARG A 3 9.08 15.11 1.47
CA ARG A 3 7.75 14.54 1.74
C ARG A 3 7.78 13.17 2.43
N THR A 4 8.73 12.29 2.08
CA THR A 4 8.84 10.93 2.63
C THR A 4 9.43 10.98 4.04
N LEU A 5 10.40 11.86 4.29
CA LEU A 5 10.88 12.17 5.63
C LEU A 5 9.77 12.73 6.52
N GLN A 6 8.97 13.66 6.00
CA GLN A 6 7.85 14.25 6.74
C GLN A 6 6.77 13.20 7.06
N ALA A 7 6.47 12.31 6.12
CA ALA A 7 5.58 11.16 6.35
C ALA A 7 6.12 10.25 7.46
N CYS A 8 7.42 9.92 7.45
CA CYS A 8 8.04 9.14 8.50
C CYS A 8 7.93 9.81 9.88
N ARG A 9 8.25 11.10 9.97
CA ARG A 9 8.15 11.87 11.22
C ARG A 9 6.72 11.88 11.74
N THR A 10 5.76 12.09 10.85
CA THR A 10 4.33 12.13 11.17
C THR A 10 3.80 10.77 11.63
N LEU A 11 4.17 9.69 10.93
CA LEU A 11 3.79 8.33 11.30
C LEU A 11 4.33 7.98 12.69
N ARG A 12 5.61 8.28 12.92
CA ARG A 12 6.28 7.98 14.19
C ARG A 12 5.70 8.80 15.35
N SER A 13 5.53 10.11 15.17
CA SER A 13 5.02 10.98 16.23
C SER A 13 3.57 10.64 16.60
N ALA A 14 2.72 10.37 15.60
CA ALA A 14 1.34 9.96 15.83
C ALA A 14 1.27 8.62 16.57
N ALA A 15 2.05 7.62 16.12
CA ALA A 15 2.07 6.31 16.77
C ALA A 15 2.59 6.39 18.22
N LEU A 16 3.67 7.13 18.47
CA LEU A 16 4.21 7.32 19.82
C LEU A 16 3.24 8.09 20.72
N GLY A 17 2.50 9.06 20.18
CA GLY A 17 1.42 9.73 20.89
C GLY A 17 0.37 8.75 21.38
N LEU A 18 -0.14 7.89 20.49
CA LEU A 18 -1.12 6.87 20.86
C LEU A 18 -0.58 5.86 21.88
N ILE A 19 0.66 5.39 21.70
CA ILE A 19 1.30 4.45 22.63
C ILE A 19 1.40 5.06 24.02
N LYS A 20 1.82 6.33 24.12
CA LYS A 20 1.88 7.07 25.40
C LYS A 20 0.50 7.28 26.02
N SER A 21 -0.56 7.37 25.20
CA SER A 21 -1.94 7.45 25.66
C SER A 21 -2.55 6.09 26.04
N GLY A 22 -1.76 5.00 26.08
CA GLY A 22 -2.22 3.68 26.52
C GLY A 22 -2.55 2.70 25.40
N LEU A 23 -2.18 2.99 24.14
CA LEU A 23 -2.27 2.03 23.04
C LEU A 23 -1.22 0.93 23.21
N HIS A 24 -1.55 -0.10 23.99
CA HIS A 24 -0.67 -1.23 24.29
C HIS A 24 -1.45 -2.56 24.23
N PRO A 25 -0.84 -3.66 23.74
CA PRO A 25 -1.49 -4.98 23.69
C PRO A 25 -1.99 -5.52 25.02
N SER A 26 -1.42 -5.06 26.15
CA SER A 26 -1.86 -5.47 27.48
C SER A 26 -3.19 -4.87 27.91
N VAL A 27 -3.67 -3.81 27.22
CA VAL A 27 -4.89 -3.08 27.55
C VAL A 27 -5.94 -3.26 26.45
N ILE A 28 -5.50 -3.31 25.19
CA ILE A 28 -6.36 -3.31 24.01
C ILE A 28 -5.96 -4.46 23.09
N SER A 29 -6.93 -5.12 22.45
CA SER A 29 -6.64 -6.20 21.51
C SER A 29 -5.78 -5.72 20.33
N ILE A 30 -4.90 -6.60 19.85
CA ILE A 30 -3.95 -6.31 18.75
C ILE A 30 -4.67 -5.78 17.50
N ASP A 31 -5.85 -6.33 17.20
CA ASP A 31 -6.67 -5.93 16.05
C ASP A 31 -7.23 -4.52 16.20
N THR A 32 -7.58 -4.13 17.43
CA THR A 32 -8.06 -2.78 17.71
C THR A 32 -6.91 -1.79 17.62
N CYS A 33 -5.73 -2.13 18.17
CA CYS A 33 -4.51 -1.33 18.00
C CYS A 33 -4.17 -1.11 16.51
N ASN A 34 -4.21 -2.19 15.72
CA ASN A 34 -4.02 -2.16 14.28
C ASN A 34 -5.00 -1.21 13.58
N ARG A 35 -6.31 -1.34 13.85
CA ARG A 35 -7.34 -0.47 13.27
C ARG A 35 -7.11 1.00 13.61
N ILE A 36 -6.82 1.32 14.87
CA ILE A 36 -6.58 2.71 15.31
C ILE A 36 -5.38 3.30 14.56
N VAL A 37 -4.25 2.58 14.51
CA VAL A 37 -3.04 3.06 13.81
C VAL A 37 -3.30 3.27 12.32
N ARG A 38 -4.01 2.35 11.66
CA ARG A 38 -4.38 2.51 10.24
C ARG A 38 -5.31 3.70 10.00
N GLN A 39 -6.29 3.90 10.88
CA GLN A 39 -7.28 4.97 10.72
C GLN A 39 -6.74 6.36 11.08
N VAL A 40 -5.80 6.44 12.02
CA VAL A 40 -5.27 7.72 12.52
C VAL A 40 -3.88 8.00 11.94
N CYS A 41 -2.90 7.13 12.23
CA CYS A 41 -1.50 7.39 11.90
C CYS A 41 -1.24 7.30 10.39
N PHE A 42 -1.71 6.23 9.74
CA PHE A 42 -1.47 6.04 8.30
C PHE A 42 -2.18 7.12 7.48
N LYS A 43 -3.45 7.42 7.78
CA LYS A 43 -4.18 8.49 7.09
C LYS A 43 -3.48 9.85 7.19
N LYS A 44 -2.92 10.16 8.36
CA LYS A 44 -2.20 11.42 8.59
C LYS A 44 -0.84 11.43 7.90
N ALA A 45 -0.07 10.34 7.99
CA ALA A 45 1.29 10.26 7.47
C ALA A 45 1.35 10.16 5.94
N PHE A 46 0.39 9.44 5.34
CA PHE A 46 0.33 9.16 3.90
C PHE A 46 -0.76 9.98 3.21
N PHE A 47 -1.13 11.13 3.78
CA PHE A 47 -2.05 12.04 3.12
C PHE A 47 -1.46 12.52 1.79
N GLY A 48 -2.21 12.34 0.70
CA GLY A 48 -1.78 12.72 -0.65
C GLY A 48 -0.71 11.81 -1.26
N CYS A 49 -0.44 10.63 -0.69
CA CYS A 49 0.56 9.70 -1.24
C CYS A 49 0.18 9.18 -2.64
N GLU A 50 -1.09 9.26 -3.03
CA GLU A 50 -1.57 8.97 -4.37
C GLU A 50 -0.94 9.87 -5.46
N LEU A 51 -0.36 11.01 -5.08
CA LEU A 51 0.32 11.94 -6.00
C LEU A 51 1.85 11.86 -5.92
N TRP A 52 2.41 10.96 -5.09
CA TRP A 52 3.86 10.86 -4.95
C TRP A 52 4.47 10.11 -6.13
N THR A 53 5.10 10.83 -7.05
CA THR A 53 5.78 10.27 -8.23
C THR A 53 7.26 10.05 -7.97
N GLU A 54 7.89 9.06 -8.61
CA GLU A 54 9.36 8.89 -8.57
C GLU A 54 9.91 8.64 -7.14
N ILE A 55 9.20 7.83 -6.35
CA ILE A 55 9.70 7.43 -5.04
C ILE A 55 10.89 6.48 -5.26
N THR A 56 12.05 6.84 -4.72
CA THR A 56 13.26 6.02 -4.83
C THR A 56 13.21 4.81 -3.90
N ASN A 57 13.96 3.76 -4.22
CA ASN A 57 14.10 2.59 -3.34
C ASN A 57 14.60 2.97 -1.93
N THR A 58 15.48 3.96 -1.83
CA THR A 58 15.96 4.46 -0.54
C THR A 58 14.84 5.09 0.29
N GLU A 59 13.92 5.82 -0.35
CA GLU A 59 12.76 6.40 0.32
C GLU A 59 11.74 5.33 0.73
N ILE A 60 11.48 4.33 -0.11
CA ILE A 60 10.64 3.18 0.25
C ILE A 60 11.23 2.46 1.46
N LEU A 61 12.53 2.16 1.46
CA LEU A 61 13.20 1.51 2.59
C LEU A 61 13.09 2.33 3.88
N LEU A 62 13.17 3.66 3.80
CA LEU A 62 12.99 4.55 4.95
C LEU A 62 11.55 4.50 5.50
N LEU A 63 10.57 4.56 4.61
CA LEU A 63 9.15 4.44 4.95
C LEU A 63 8.87 3.08 5.62
N GLU A 64 9.37 2.00 5.05
CA GLU A 64 9.20 0.66 5.59
C GLU A 64 9.88 0.49 6.94
N ARG A 65 11.09 1.02 7.14
CA ARG A 65 11.77 1.03 8.46
C ARG A 65 10.90 1.71 9.52
N THR A 66 10.26 2.82 9.15
CA THR A 66 9.37 3.55 10.05
C THR A 66 8.09 2.76 10.35
N GLN A 67 7.46 2.17 9.32
CA GLN A 67 6.32 1.29 9.49
C GLN A 67 6.64 0.14 10.43
N ARG A 68 7.77 -0.55 10.24
CA ARG A 68 8.20 -1.68 11.08
C ARG A 68 8.43 -1.26 12.53
N TYR A 69 9.01 -0.08 12.76
CA TYR A 69 9.16 0.46 14.11
C TYR A 69 7.80 0.62 14.81
N VAL A 70 6.82 1.22 14.13
CA VAL A 70 5.46 1.36 14.66
C VAL A 70 4.81 0.00 14.88
N CYS A 71 4.93 -0.89 13.91
CA CYS A 71 4.38 -2.25 13.93
C CYS A 71 4.89 -3.05 15.14
N LYS A 72 6.19 -2.99 15.44
CA LYS A 72 6.76 -3.61 16.65
C LYS A 72 6.23 -2.97 17.92
N SER A 73 6.19 -1.64 17.94
CA SER A 73 5.80 -0.87 19.14
C SER A 73 4.36 -1.15 19.55
N ILE A 74 3.43 -1.21 18.60
CA ILE A 74 2.01 -1.49 18.90
C ILE A 74 1.75 -2.95 19.26
N GLN A 75 2.67 -3.85 18.91
CA GLN A 75 2.60 -5.27 19.28
C GLN A 75 3.39 -5.59 20.56
N GLY A 76 4.06 -4.61 21.17
CA GLY A 76 4.93 -4.85 22.33
C GLY A 76 6.15 -5.73 22.01
N LEU A 77 6.53 -5.82 20.73
CA LEU A 77 7.60 -6.72 20.28
C LEU A 77 8.98 -6.07 20.45
N PRO A 78 10.02 -6.86 20.79
CA PRO A 78 11.39 -6.37 20.85
C PRO A 78 11.86 -5.70 19.56
N ARG A 79 12.77 -4.73 19.67
CA ARG A 79 13.35 -4.04 18.49
C ARG A 79 14.07 -5.00 17.55
N GLN A 80 14.62 -6.09 18.07
CA GLN A 80 15.38 -7.08 17.32
C GLN A 80 14.49 -8.07 16.54
N THR A 81 13.17 -8.11 16.77
CA THR A 81 12.26 -9.01 16.05
C THR A 81 12.35 -8.78 14.54
N ARG A 82 12.39 -9.85 13.76
CA ARG A 82 12.54 -9.75 12.30
C ARG A 82 11.33 -9.03 11.68
N SER A 83 11.62 -8.09 10.78
CA SER A 83 10.65 -7.09 10.32
C SER A 83 9.52 -7.62 9.43
N ASP A 84 9.81 -8.65 8.67
CA ASP A 84 8.88 -9.35 7.79
C ASP A 84 7.82 -10.14 8.59
N MET A 85 8.22 -10.90 9.60
CA MET A 85 7.32 -11.63 10.51
C MET A 85 6.34 -10.67 11.19
N VAL A 86 6.86 -9.54 11.66
CA VAL A 86 6.10 -8.51 12.39
C VAL A 86 4.93 -7.97 11.57
N ASN A 87 5.13 -7.72 10.27
CA ASN A 87 4.06 -7.26 9.39
C ASN A 87 3.03 -8.37 9.13
N SER A 88 3.47 -9.62 8.98
CA SER A 88 2.59 -10.76 8.75
C SER A 88 1.63 -11.02 9.91
N LEU A 89 2.08 -10.84 11.15
CA LEU A 89 1.28 -11.10 12.36
C LEU A 89 -0.03 -10.30 12.40
N ILE A 90 0.03 -9.00 12.10
CA ILE A 90 -1.13 -8.09 12.14
C ILE A 90 -1.68 -7.74 10.76
N GLY A 91 -1.12 -8.39 9.76
CA GLY A 91 -1.68 -8.33 8.45
C GLY A 91 -1.33 -7.08 7.63
N TRP A 92 -0.15 -6.51 7.84
CA TRP A 92 0.28 -5.30 7.16
C TRP A 92 0.93 -5.59 5.82
N LYS A 93 0.46 -4.87 4.79
CA LYS A 93 1.12 -4.79 3.48
C LYS A 93 2.41 -3.99 3.62
N SER A 94 3.31 -4.12 2.65
CA SER A 94 4.43 -3.17 2.51
C SER A 94 3.91 -1.74 2.38
N THR A 95 4.74 -0.76 2.74
CA THR A 95 4.37 0.65 2.56
C THR A 95 4.23 0.99 1.08
N GLU A 96 5.03 0.36 0.22
CA GLU A 96 4.93 0.48 -1.23
C GLU A 96 3.56 0.02 -1.74
N SER A 97 3.13 -1.20 -1.41
CA SER A 97 1.81 -1.70 -1.78
C SER A 97 0.66 -0.86 -1.23
N TYR A 98 0.83 -0.27 -0.04
CA TYR A 98 -0.16 0.68 0.48
C TYR A 98 -0.25 1.92 -0.42
N ILE A 99 0.88 2.54 -0.78
CA ILE A 99 0.92 3.71 -1.65
C ILE A 99 0.35 3.38 -3.03
N ASP A 100 0.71 2.24 -3.60
CA ASP A 100 0.23 1.81 -4.91
C ASP A 100 -1.28 1.55 -4.90
N GLU A 101 -1.82 0.92 -3.85
CA GLU A 101 -3.28 0.80 -3.67
C GLU A 101 -3.95 2.18 -3.66
N ARG A 102 -3.37 3.17 -2.98
CA ARG A 102 -3.91 4.54 -2.95
C ARG A 102 -3.88 5.21 -4.32
N LYS A 103 -2.80 5.05 -5.08
CA LYS A 103 -2.65 5.55 -6.45
C LYS A 103 -3.67 4.93 -7.40
N LEU A 104 -3.83 3.61 -7.35
CA LEU A 104 -4.81 2.88 -8.17
C LEU A 104 -6.25 3.29 -7.83
N LEU A 105 -6.58 3.44 -6.55
CA LEU A 105 -7.92 3.92 -6.16
C LEU A 105 -8.16 5.37 -6.60
N PHE A 106 -7.13 6.20 -6.58
CA PHE A 106 -7.21 7.57 -7.10
C PHE A 106 -7.42 7.60 -8.62
N LEU A 107 -6.71 6.77 -9.38
CA LEU A 107 -6.94 6.57 -10.82
C LEU A 107 -8.40 6.23 -11.10
N GLY A 108 -8.96 5.24 -10.39
CA GLY A 108 -10.36 4.85 -10.59
C GLY A 108 -11.34 5.98 -10.31
N LYS A 109 -11.06 6.85 -9.32
CA LYS A 109 -11.85 8.05 -9.11
C LYS A 109 -11.74 9.01 -10.29
N LEU A 110 -10.53 9.32 -10.76
CA LEU A 110 -10.30 10.23 -11.89
C LEU A 110 -11.02 9.77 -13.16
N VAL A 111 -10.94 8.48 -13.49
CA VAL A 111 -11.60 7.91 -14.68
C VAL A 111 -13.13 8.00 -14.58
N LEU A 112 -13.69 7.78 -13.39
CA LEU A 112 -15.14 7.76 -13.15
C LEU A 112 -15.75 9.13 -12.83
N MET A 113 -14.95 10.20 -12.82
CA MET A 113 -15.44 11.58 -12.71
C MET A 113 -16.35 11.94 -13.89
N LYS A 114 -17.19 12.98 -13.75
CA LYS A 114 -17.98 13.51 -14.87
C LYS A 114 -17.06 14.15 -15.91
N ASP A 115 -17.35 13.99 -17.19
CA ASP A 115 -16.53 14.51 -18.31
C ASP A 115 -16.47 16.04 -18.37
N SER A 116 -17.46 16.72 -17.77
CA SER A 116 -17.45 18.17 -17.64
C SER A 116 -16.46 18.70 -16.60
N MET A 117 -15.85 17.84 -15.78
CA MET A 117 -14.92 18.27 -14.75
C MET A 117 -13.52 18.47 -15.32
N LEU A 118 -12.97 19.67 -15.12
CA LEU A 118 -11.64 20.05 -15.57
C LEU A 118 -10.53 19.04 -15.17
N PRO A 119 -10.48 18.49 -13.95
CA PRO A 119 -9.46 17.49 -13.60
C PRO A 119 -9.51 16.23 -14.49
N LYS A 120 -10.71 15.78 -14.88
CA LYS A 120 -10.85 14.63 -15.79
C LYS A 120 -10.39 14.98 -17.19
N GLN A 121 -10.76 16.16 -17.70
CA GLN A 121 -10.33 16.62 -19.01
C GLN A 121 -8.81 16.72 -19.09
N ILE A 122 -8.18 17.39 -18.12
CA ILE A 122 -6.71 17.49 -18.03
C ILE A 122 -6.09 16.09 -17.97
N PHE A 123 -6.62 15.21 -17.11
CA PHE A 123 -6.11 13.86 -16.97
C PHE A 123 -6.19 13.07 -18.29
N LEU A 124 -7.33 13.10 -18.98
CA LEU A 124 -7.53 12.39 -20.25
C LEU A 124 -6.64 12.96 -21.35
N THR A 125 -6.51 14.28 -21.47
CA THR A 125 -5.59 14.91 -22.42
C THR A 125 -4.17 14.41 -22.20
N ARG A 126 -3.67 14.44 -20.95
CA ARG A 126 -2.33 13.93 -20.63
C ARG A 126 -2.21 12.42 -20.83
N ALA A 127 -3.25 11.65 -20.55
CA ALA A 127 -3.25 10.20 -20.77
C ALA A 127 -3.14 9.84 -22.26
N MET A 128 -3.85 10.59 -23.12
CA MET A 128 -3.76 10.43 -24.57
C MET A 128 -2.37 10.88 -25.07
N GLU A 129 -1.85 12.01 -24.59
CA GLU A 129 -0.47 12.43 -24.89
C GLU A 129 0.55 11.35 -24.48
N PHE A 130 0.41 10.75 -23.29
CA PHE A 130 1.27 9.64 -22.85
C PHE A 130 1.14 8.41 -23.76
N LYS A 131 -0.08 8.04 -24.18
CA LYS A 131 -0.33 6.88 -25.04
C LYS A 131 0.23 7.04 -26.45
N TYR A 132 0.14 8.25 -27.04
CA TYR A 132 0.50 8.49 -28.44
C TYR A 132 1.88 9.12 -28.61
N ASN A 133 2.38 9.88 -27.64
CA ASN A 133 3.73 10.43 -27.67
C ASN A 133 4.68 9.57 -26.82
N CYS A 134 5.39 8.66 -27.48
CA CYS A 134 6.57 7.94 -26.95
C CYS A 134 7.78 8.88 -26.72
N VAL A 135 7.59 10.04 -26.07
CA VAL A 135 8.73 10.84 -25.62
C VAL A 135 9.42 10.04 -24.52
N LYS A 136 10.62 9.55 -24.83
CA LYS A 136 11.49 8.90 -23.85
C LYS A 136 11.61 9.87 -22.66
N HIS A 137 11.33 9.39 -21.44
CA HIS A 137 11.43 10.13 -20.18
C HIS A 137 10.25 11.04 -19.80
N GLN A 138 9.00 10.63 -20.05
CA GLN A 138 7.89 11.24 -19.33
C GLN A 138 8.01 10.92 -17.82
N LEU A 139 7.97 11.96 -17.00
CA LEU A 139 7.93 11.89 -15.53
C LEU A 139 6.55 12.28 -15.04
N GLY A 140 6.20 11.85 -13.83
CA GLY A 140 4.94 12.22 -13.18
C GLY A 140 3.95 11.06 -13.02
N PHE A 141 2.67 11.41 -12.86
CA PHE A 141 1.63 10.47 -12.43
C PHE A 141 1.34 9.35 -13.44
N LEU A 142 1.28 9.67 -14.74
CA LEU A 142 0.91 8.70 -15.79
C LEU A 142 1.96 7.60 -16.02
N PRO A 143 3.26 7.91 -16.18
CA PRO A 143 4.29 6.88 -16.25
C PRO A 143 4.33 5.98 -15.00
N ASP A 144 4.16 6.59 -13.83
CA ASP A 144 4.19 5.89 -12.57
C ASP A 144 2.97 4.96 -12.39
N ILE A 145 1.75 5.45 -12.68
CA ILE A 145 0.55 4.61 -12.61
C ILE A 145 0.58 3.50 -13.67
N HIS A 146 1.10 3.75 -14.86
CA HIS A 146 1.26 2.73 -15.90
C HIS A 146 2.19 1.60 -15.45
N ARG A 147 3.34 1.95 -14.83
CA ARG A 147 4.23 0.96 -14.21
C ARG A 147 3.53 0.14 -13.12
N ILE A 148 2.76 0.80 -12.26
CA ILE A 148 2.00 0.13 -11.19
C ILE A 148 0.93 -0.81 -11.76
N LEU A 149 0.18 -0.37 -12.78
CA LEU A 149 -0.82 -1.20 -13.46
C LEU A 149 -0.20 -2.47 -14.05
N ILE A 150 0.99 -2.37 -14.66
CA ILE A 150 1.75 -3.53 -15.15
C ILE A 150 2.14 -4.45 -13.98
N ASN A 151 2.69 -3.91 -12.90
CA ASN A 151 3.12 -4.69 -11.73
C ASN A 151 1.98 -5.52 -11.12
N TYR A 152 0.77 -4.96 -11.08
CA TYR A 152 -0.42 -5.63 -10.56
C TYR A 152 -1.28 -6.30 -11.64
N ARG A 153 -0.82 -6.34 -12.90
CA ARG A 153 -1.52 -6.96 -14.05
C ARG A 153 -2.95 -6.44 -14.25
N LEU A 154 -3.14 -5.14 -14.09
CA LEU A 154 -4.42 -4.45 -14.23
C LEU A 154 -4.49 -3.73 -15.58
N SER A 155 -5.21 -4.29 -16.55
CA SER A 155 -5.33 -3.74 -17.92
C SER A 155 -6.56 -2.85 -18.14
N ASP A 156 -7.42 -2.66 -17.13
CA ASP A 156 -8.69 -1.93 -17.28
C ASP A 156 -8.51 -0.49 -17.76
N PHE A 157 -7.39 0.14 -17.41
CA PHE A 157 -7.09 1.49 -17.87
C PHE A 157 -6.78 1.53 -19.37
N ASP A 158 -6.02 0.57 -19.90
CA ASP A 158 -5.74 0.48 -21.33
C ASP A 158 -7.00 0.15 -22.14
N THR A 159 -7.85 -0.72 -21.59
CA THR A 159 -9.18 -1.02 -22.12
C THR A 159 -10.03 0.25 -22.16
N TYR A 160 -10.05 1.03 -21.08
CA TYR A 160 -10.77 2.30 -21.01
C TYR A 160 -10.27 3.30 -22.04
N LEU A 161 -8.95 3.47 -22.18
CA LEU A 161 -8.37 4.37 -23.19
C LEU A 161 -8.64 3.94 -24.63
N SER A 162 -9.12 2.71 -24.85
CA SER A 162 -9.39 2.18 -26.19
C SER A 162 -10.89 2.05 -26.48
N THR A 163 -11.72 1.84 -25.47
CA THR A 163 -13.14 1.52 -25.62
C THR A 163 -14.08 2.49 -24.89
N GLY A 164 -13.54 3.34 -24.00
CA GLY A 164 -14.31 4.16 -23.07
C GLY A 164 -14.94 3.37 -21.92
N HIS A 165 -14.78 2.04 -21.87
CA HIS A 165 -15.35 1.20 -20.83
C HIS A 165 -14.39 1.03 -19.64
N PHE A 166 -14.86 1.37 -18.44
CA PHE A 166 -14.14 1.15 -17.18
C PHE A 166 -15.09 0.52 -16.15
N PRO A 167 -14.62 -0.38 -15.28
CA PRO A 167 -15.44 -0.95 -14.22
C PRO A 167 -16.02 0.13 -13.28
N THR A 168 -17.13 -0.17 -12.63
CA THR A 168 -17.67 0.70 -11.57
C THR A 168 -16.65 0.88 -10.44
N TYR A 169 -16.76 1.95 -9.67
CA TYR A 169 -15.79 2.22 -8.58
C TYR A 169 -15.73 1.08 -7.55
N ILE A 170 -16.86 0.42 -7.28
CA ILE A 170 -16.94 -0.72 -6.37
C ILE A 170 -16.17 -1.92 -6.94
N GLN A 171 -16.39 -2.24 -8.22
CA GLN A 171 -15.67 -3.32 -8.92
C GLN A 171 -14.17 -3.03 -8.99
N TRP A 172 -13.80 -1.81 -9.37
CA TRP A 172 -12.41 -1.36 -9.43
C TRP A 172 -11.73 -1.47 -8.07
N LYS A 173 -12.35 -0.94 -7.01
CA LYS A 173 -11.82 -1.02 -5.64
C LYS A 173 -11.60 -2.46 -5.20
N LYS A 174 -12.53 -3.37 -5.50
CA LYS A 174 -12.40 -4.80 -5.20
C LYS A 174 -11.23 -5.41 -5.97
N LYS A 175 -11.15 -5.14 -7.28
CA LYS A 175 -10.10 -5.67 -8.16
C LYS A 175 -8.70 -5.21 -7.72
N VAL A 176 -8.54 -3.93 -7.41
CA VAL A 176 -7.28 -3.37 -6.87
C VAL A 176 -6.89 -4.05 -5.57
N LYS A 177 -7.83 -4.17 -4.61
CA LYS A 177 -7.54 -4.82 -3.32
C LYS A 177 -7.06 -6.26 -3.47
N VAL A 178 -7.71 -7.03 -4.34
CA VAL A 178 -7.35 -8.43 -4.62
C VAL A 178 -5.98 -8.50 -5.29
N ALA A 179 -5.74 -7.74 -6.35
CA ALA A 179 -4.47 -7.76 -7.07
C ALA A 179 -3.28 -7.40 -6.16
N VAL A 180 -3.43 -6.36 -5.33
CA VAL A 180 -2.39 -5.97 -4.37
C VAL A 180 -2.16 -7.06 -3.31
N GLN A 181 -3.22 -7.70 -2.84
CA GLN A 181 -3.13 -8.77 -1.85
C GLN A 181 -2.47 -10.03 -2.41
N GLU A 182 -2.78 -10.41 -3.65
CA GLU A 182 -2.16 -11.58 -4.32
C GLU A 182 -0.65 -11.41 -4.46
N ILE A 183 -0.17 -10.22 -4.84
CA ILE A 183 1.26 -9.92 -4.92
C ILE A 183 1.92 -9.97 -3.54
N GLU A 184 1.33 -9.35 -2.52
CA GLU A 184 1.86 -9.40 -1.14
C GLU A 184 1.95 -10.85 -0.63
N GLU A 185 0.98 -11.69 -0.96
CA GLU A 185 0.97 -13.11 -0.58
C GLU A 185 2.00 -13.92 -1.31
N LEU A 186 2.15 -13.71 -2.61
CA LEU A 186 3.21 -14.34 -3.38
C LEU A 186 4.58 -14.02 -2.77
N LEU A 187 4.83 -12.74 -2.48
CA LEU A 187 6.08 -12.29 -1.85
C LEU A 187 6.25 -12.90 -0.46
N TRP A 188 5.20 -12.98 0.35
CA TRP A 188 5.27 -13.59 1.67
C TRP A 188 5.53 -15.10 1.63
N ARG A 189 4.84 -15.84 0.76
CA ARG A 189 5.04 -17.28 0.57
C ARG A 189 6.46 -17.58 0.10
N PHE A 190 6.95 -16.84 -0.88
CA PHE A 190 8.32 -16.98 -1.37
C PHE A 190 9.34 -16.79 -0.25
N ARG A 191 9.17 -15.76 0.59
CA ARG A 191 10.05 -15.49 1.74
C ARG A 191 9.99 -16.59 2.79
N THR A 192 8.79 -17.04 3.17
CA THR A 192 8.61 -18.04 4.23
C THR A 192 9.10 -19.44 3.84
N GLN A 193 9.15 -19.75 2.54
CA GLN A 193 9.63 -21.04 2.03
C GLN A 193 11.15 -21.11 1.88
N ILE A 194 11.80 -20.00 1.52
CA ILE A 194 13.24 -19.99 1.18
C ILE A 194 14.11 -19.82 2.42
N ASP A 195 13.69 -18.97 3.35
CA ASP A 195 14.53 -18.57 4.48
C ASP A 195 14.35 -19.55 5.66
N LYS A 196 15.47 -20.15 6.08
CA LYS A 196 15.52 -21.17 7.13
C LYS A 196 15.05 -20.65 8.49
N ASP A 197 15.18 -19.36 8.76
CA ASP A 197 14.74 -18.73 10.00
C ASP A 197 13.21 -18.66 10.08
N PHE A 198 12.50 -18.81 8.96
CA PHE A 198 11.04 -18.97 8.95
C PHE A 198 10.57 -20.38 9.30
N LYS A 199 11.41 -21.41 9.44
CA LYS A 199 10.94 -22.80 9.64
C LYS A 199 9.96 -22.97 10.81
N PHE A 200 10.24 -22.30 11.93
CA PHE A 200 9.35 -22.38 13.10
C PHE A 200 8.08 -21.54 12.90
N PHE A 201 8.23 -20.35 12.33
CA PHE A 201 7.13 -19.46 12.00
C PHE A 201 6.18 -20.11 10.99
N SER A 202 6.70 -20.69 9.91
CA SER A 202 5.93 -21.39 8.90
C SER A 202 5.18 -22.55 9.52
N ARG A 203 5.79 -23.35 10.40
CA ARG A 203 5.12 -24.46 11.11
C ARG A 203 3.89 -24.01 11.94
N ILE A 204 3.97 -22.85 12.58
CA ILE A 204 2.85 -22.27 13.36
C ILE A 204 1.77 -21.73 12.42
N HIS A 205 2.17 -21.10 11.32
CA HIS A 205 1.25 -20.46 10.37
C HIS A 205 0.75 -21.40 9.25
N THR A 206 1.29 -22.62 9.11
CA THR A 206 0.91 -23.62 8.08
C THR A 206 -0.49 -24.23 8.26
N LEU A 207 -1.23 -23.86 9.31
CA LEU A 207 -2.59 -24.37 9.53
C LEU A 207 -3.69 -23.57 8.82
N SER A 208 -3.39 -22.45 8.13
CA SER A 208 -4.39 -21.78 7.28
C SER A 208 -4.34 -22.31 5.85
N LYS A 209 -5.21 -23.28 5.51
CA LYS A 209 -5.59 -23.54 4.12
C LYS A 209 -6.35 -22.32 3.59
N GLY A 210 -5.65 -21.29 3.11
CA GLY A 210 -6.23 -20.04 2.61
C GLY A 210 -5.37 -18.81 2.90
N PHE A 211 -5.89 -17.62 2.60
CA PHE A 211 -5.27 -16.33 2.94
C PHE A 211 -4.84 -16.31 4.43
N HIS A 212 -3.70 -15.69 4.73
CA HIS A 212 -3.27 -15.52 6.12
C HIS A 212 -4.41 -14.85 6.92
N PRO A 213 -4.82 -15.38 8.10
CA PRO A 213 -5.99 -14.87 8.82
C PRO A 213 -5.91 -13.37 9.16
N ALA A 214 -4.71 -12.82 9.32
CA ALA A 214 -4.54 -11.39 9.54
C ALA A 214 -4.80 -10.53 8.28
N TRP A 215 -4.80 -11.13 7.08
CA TRP A 215 -5.03 -10.46 5.78
C TRP A 215 -6.46 -10.57 5.27
N THR A 216 -7.27 -11.47 5.84
CA THR A 216 -8.70 -11.57 5.51
C THR A 216 -9.50 -10.38 6.03
N PHE A 217 -8.98 -9.65 7.02
CA PHE A 217 -9.64 -8.49 7.65
C PHE A 217 -9.12 -7.11 7.18
N SER A 218 -8.31 -7.03 6.10
CA SER A 218 -7.65 -5.79 5.64
C SER A 218 -8.24 -5.10 4.39
#